data_AF-A0A6B2ENC0-F1
#
_entry.id   AF-A0A6B2ENC0-F1
#
_cell.length_a   1.000
_cell.length_b   1.000
_cell.length_c   1.000
_cell.angle_alpha   90.00
_cell.angle_beta   90.00
_cell.angle_gamma   90.00
#
_symmetry.space_group_name_H-M   'P 1'
#
loop_
_entity.id
_entity.type
_entity.pdbx_description
1 polymer ?
#
loop_
_entity_poly.entity_id
_entity_poly.type
_entity_poly.pdbx_seq_one_letter_code
_entity_poly.pdbx_strand_id
1 'polypeptide(L)'
;RDINDIFDDIALAEDKISQEGYEEGFAKGVASGNTEAYHLGYHRGAEFGAELGYYSGVLDIFGNNKEEKVVASLSALRESLERFPKFNDTTVDFESEILKIRGQFRKVCALLKFKSNFSTTSELSF
;
A
#
# COMPACT_ATOMS: atom_id res chain seq x y z
N ARG A 1 -28.13 -47.34 0.81
CA ARG A 1 -27.14 -47.46 -0.28
C ARG A 1 -27.53 -48.67 -1.08
N ASP A 2 -27.98 -48.43 -2.30
CA ASP A 2 -28.25 -49.47 -3.30
C ASP A 2 -26.91 -49.91 -3.93
N ILE A 3 -26.89 -51.09 -4.58
CA ILE A 3 -25.73 -51.62 -5.29
C ILE A 3 -25.28 -50.66 -6.40
N ASN A 4 -26.21 -49.96 -7.04
CA ASN A 4 -25.91 -48.95 -8.07
C ASN A 4 -25.10 -47.79 -7.49
N ASP A 5 -25.44 -47.29 -6.28
CA ASP A 5 -24.68 -46.23 -5.61
C ASP A 5 -23.22 -46.65 -5.36
N ILE A 6 -22.98 -47.93 -5.07
CA ILE A 6 -21.64 -48.46 -4.79
C ILE A 6 -20.80 -48.53 -6.07
N PHE A 7 -21.40 -48.94 -7.20
CA PHE A 7 -20.71 -48.96 -8.49
C PHE A 7 -20.43 -47.56 -9.00
N ASP A 8 -21.35 -46.61 -8.80
CA ASP A 8 -21.16 -45.20 -9.15
C ASP A 8 -20.07 -44.56 -8.28
N ASP A 9 -20.03 -44.84 -6.98
CA ASP A 9 -18.97 -44.40 -6.08
C ASP A 9 -17.58 -44.90 -6.52
N ILE A 10 -17.48 -46.13 -7.03
CA ILE A 10 -16.21 -46.70 -7.53
C ILE A 10 -15.84 -46.11 -8.89
N ALA A 11 -16.82 -46.01 -9.81
CA ALA A 11 -16.59 -45.52 -11.17
C ALA A 11 -16.20 -44.04 -11.19
N LEU A 12 -16.75 -43.24 -10.27
CA LEU A 12 -16.52 -41.80 -10.14
C LEU A 12 -15.52 -41.43 -9.04
N ALA A 13 -14.85 -42.42 -8.43
CA ALA A 13 -13.93 -42.19 -7.32
C ALA A 13 -12.79 -41.23 -7.69
N GLU A 14 -12.24 -41.36 -8.90
CA GLU A 14 -11.15 -40.50 -9.38
C GLU A 14 -11.61 -39.05 -9.56
N ASP A 15 -12.75 -38.84 -10.22
CA ASP A 15 -13.33 -37.51 -10.43
C ASP A 15 -13.64 -36.82 -9.11
N LYS A 16 -14.17 -37.59 -8.14
CA LYS A 16 -14.47 -37.08 -6.80
C LYS A 16 -13.21 -36.68 -6.04
N ILE A 17 -12.17 -37.53 -6.03
CA ILE A 17 -10.90 -37.22 -5.38
C ILE A 17 -10.22 -36.02 -6.04
N SER A 18 -10.29 -35.93 -7.36
CA SER A 18 -9.76 -34.78 -8.13
C SER A 18 -10.46 -33.48 -7.77
N GLN A 19 -11.80 -33.51 -7.70
CA GLN A 19 -12.60 -32.35 -7.30
C GLN A 19 -12.34 -31.94 -5.84
N GLU A 20 -12.30 -32.90 -4.92
CA GLU A 20 -12.00 -32.65 -3.51
C GLU A 20 -10.58 -32.04 -3.34
N GLY A 21 -9.59 -32.59 -4.05
CA GLY A 21 -8.22 -32.06 -4.04
C GLY A 21 -8.11 -30.66 -4.64
N TYR A 22 -8.87 -30.36 -5.70
CA TYR A 22 -8.96 -29.02 -6.27
C TYR A 22 -9.57 -28.02 -5.28
N GLU A 23 -10.72 -28.37 -4.66
CA GLU A 23 -11.41 -27.50 -3.70
C GLU A 23 -10.54 -27.24 -2.47
N GLU A 24 -9.89 -28.27 -1.93
CA GLU A 24 -8.96 -28.15 -0.81
C GLU A 24 -7.76 -27.26 -1.18
N GLY A 25 -7.15 -27.51 -2.35
CA GLY A 25 -6.01 -26.74 -2.84
C GLY A 25 -6.36 -25.27 -3.07
N PHE A 26 -7.52 -25.00 -3.67
CA PHE A 26 -8.02 -23.65 -3.90
C PHE A 26 -8.30 -22.92 -2.58
N ALA A 27 -9.00 -23.56 -1.65
CA ALA A 27 -9.30 -22.98 -0.34
C ALA A 27 -8.02 -22.66 0.44
N LYS A 28 -7.03 -23.57 0.44
CA LYS A 28 -5.71 -23.34 1.04
C LYS A 28 -4.98 -22.18 0.37
N GLY A 29 -4.98 -22.13 -0.96
CA GLY A 29 -4.33 -21.05 -1.73
C GLY A 29 -4.93 -19.67 -1.46
N VAL A 30 -6.26 -19.58 -1.37
CA VAL A 30 -6.96 -18.33 -1.01
C VAL A 30 -6.59 -17.90 0.41
N ALA A 31 -6.58 -18.83 1.37
CA ALA A 31 -6.22 -18.53 2.75
C ALA A 31 -4.76 -18.09 2.91
N SER A 32 -3.81 -18.73 2.20
CA SER A 32 -2.40 -18.36 2.26
C SER A 32 -2.12 -17.01 1.60
N GLY A 33 -2.71 -16.74 0.44
CA GLY A 33 -2.47 -15.50 -0.32
C GLY A 33 -2.92 -14.24 0.43
N ASN A 34 -3.94 -14.35 1.28
CA ASN A 34 -4.43 -13.22 2.07
C ASN A 34 -3.42 -12.71 3.10
N THR A 35 -2.56 -13.59 3.62
CA THR A 35 -1.59 -13.24 4.68
C THR A 35 -0.45 -12.41 4.10
N GLU A 36 0.13 -12.85 2.98
CA GLU A 36 1.19 -12.12 2.29
C GLU A 36 0.71 -10.76 1.77
N ALA A 37 -0.47 -10.72 1.14
CA ALA A 37 -1.06 -9.48 0.66
C ALA A 37 -1.33 -8.49 1.81
N TYR A 38 -1.83 -8.98 2.94
CA TYR A 38 -2.03 -8.17 4.15
C TYR A 38 -0.72 -7.58 4.65
N HIS A 39 0.33 -8.39 4.80
CA HIS A 39 1.64 -7.91 5.24
C HIS A 39 2.21 -6.86 4.29
N LEU A 40 2.16 -7.11 2.99
CA LEU A 40 2.63 -6.16 1.98
C LEU A 40 1.89 -4.82 2.11
N GLY A 41 0.56 -4.84 2.16
CA GLY A 41 -0.26 -3.64 2.32
C GLY A 41 0.04 -2.89 3.62
N TYR A 42 0.16 -3.62 4.74
CA TYR A 42 0.48 -3.05 6.04
C TYR A 42 1.85 -2.36 6.04
N HIS A 43 2.89 -3.03 5.52
CA HIS A 43 4.23 -2.47 5.47
C HIS A 43 4.31 -1.25 4.55
N ARG A 44 3.74 -1.35 3.33
CA ARG A 44 3.69 -0.21 2.39
C ARG A 44 2.91 0.98 2.95
N GLY A 45 1.78 0.71 3.59
CA GLY A 45 0.98 1.74 4.25
C GLY A 45 1.76 2.43 5.37
N ALA A 46 2.48 1.67 6.20
CA ALA A 46 3.32 2.22 7.25
C ALA A 46 4.48 3.08 6.70
N GLU A 47 5.14 2.63 5.63
CA GLU A 47 6.19 3.40 4.93
C GLU A 47 5.67 4.75 4.43
N PHE A 48 4.54 4.74 3.70
CA PHE A 48 3.93 5.97 3.22
C PHE A 48 3.47 6.87 4.36
N GLY A 49 2.84 6.30 5.40
CA GLY A 49 2.42 7.06 6.57
C GLY A 49 3.58 7.78 7.28
N ALA A 50 4.70 7.10 7.47
CA ALA A 50 5.90 7.69 8.06
C ALA A 50 6.46 8.84 7.19
N GLU A 51 6.50 8.64 5.88
CA GLU A 51 6.97 9.65 4.92
C GLU A 51 6.07 10.90 4.90
N LEU A 52 4.75 10.70 4.77
CA LEU A 52 3.77 11.80 4.76
C LEU A 52 3.75 12.55 6.11
N GLY A 53 3.90 11.82 7.21
CA GLY A 53 4.02 12.40 8.55
C GLY A 53 5.26 13.28 8.69
N TYR A 54 6.42 12.82 8.20
CA TYR A 54 7.65 13.61 8.18
C TYR A 54 7.48 14.90 7.36
N TYR A 55 6.90 14.82 6.16
CA TYR A 55 6.62 16.00 5.33
C TYR A 55 5.70 17.00 6.03
N SER A 56 4.66 16.49 6.71
CA SER A 56 3.76 17.33 7.52
C SER A 56 4.51 18.05 8.64
N GLY A 57 5.41 17.37 9.35
CA GLY A 57 6.24 18.02 10.38
C GLY A 57 7.14 19.12 9.82
N VAL A 58 7.71 18.93 8.61
CA VAL A 58 8.48 19.98 7.94
C VAL A 58 7.61 21.18 7.59
N LEU A 59 6.37 20.98 7.14
CA LEU A 59 5.43 22.08 6.88
C LEU A 59 5.17 22.92 8.13
N ASP A 60 5.07 22.29 9.31
CA ASP A 60 4.82 23.00 10.56
C ASP A 60 6.03 23.82 11.00
N ILE A 61 7.25 23.30 10.81
CA ILE A 61 8.51 24.02 11.12
C ILE A 61 8.65 25.26 10.25
N PHE A 62 8.37 25.15 8.95
CA PHE A 62 8.57 26.24 7.98
C PHE A 62 7.29 27.03 7.67
N GLY A 63 6.19 26.79 8.38
CA GLY A 63 4.88 27.37 8.09
C GLY A 63 4.82 28.90 8.19
N ASN A 64 5.72 29.51 8.96
CA ASN A 64 5.82 30.96 9.15
C ASN A 64 6.77 31.66 8.16
N ASN A 65 7.23 30.96 7.10
CA ASN A 65 8.07 31.58 6.09
C ASN A 65 7.33 32.74 5.39
N LYS A 66 8.04 33.82 5.08
CA LYS A 66 7.49 35.02 4.44
C LYS A 66 7.83 35.14 2.95
N GLU A 67 8.69 34.27 2.44
CA GLU A 67 9.06 34.23 1.03
C GLU A 67 7.91 33.64 0.21
N GLU A 68 7.29 34.44 -0.65
CA GLU A 68 6.11 34.09 -1.43
C GLU A 68 6.25 32.77 -2.20
N LYS A 69 7.42 32.54 -2.83
CA LYS A 69 7.70 31.29 -3.57
C LYS A 69 7.74 30.05 -2.67
N VAL A 70 8.24 30.21 -1.45
CA VAL A 70 8.30 29.14 -0.46
C VAL A 70 6.89 28.86 0.06
N VAL A 71 6.14 29.91 0.43
CA VAL A 71 4.75 29.80 0.91
C VAL A 71 3.85 29.12 -0.14
N ALA A 72 3.99 29.49 -1.42
CA ALA A 72 3.26 28.85 -2.52
C ALA A 72 3.63 27.36 -2.67
N SER A 73 4.89 27.00 -2.48
CA SER A 73 5.32 25.59 -2.56
C SER A 73 4.89 24.78 -1.33
N LEU A 74 4.92 25.38 -0.13
CA LEU A 74 4.46 24.76 1.11
C LEU A 74 2.94 24.53 1.09
N SER A 75 2.16 25.50 0.60
CA SER A 75 0.70 25.36 0.47
C SER A 75 0.31 24.28 -0.53
N ALA A 76 0.97 24.22 -1.69
CA ALA A 76 0.75 23.15 -2.67
C ALA A 76 1.09 21.75 -2.12
N LEU A 77 2.15 21.65 -1.30
CA LEU A 77 2.48 20.40 -0.62
C LEU A 77 1.43 20.04 0.45
N ARG A 78 0.98 21.01 1.24
CA ARG A 78 -0.08 20.82 2.25
C ARG A 78 -1.37 20.31 1.62
N GLU A 79 -1.81 20.91 0.51
CA GLU A 79 -3.01 20.49 -0.20
C GLU A 79 -2.91 19.04 -0.70
N SER A 80 -1.77 18.66 -1.28
CA SER A 80 -1.57 17.27 -1.72
C SER A 80 -1.57 16.28 -0.55
N LEU A 81 -0.97 16.64 0.59
CA LEU A 81 -0.99 15.81 1.80
C LEU A 81 -2.40 15.65 2.36
N GLU A 82 -3.21 16.71 2.38
CA GLU A 82 -4.59 16.68 2.86
C GLU A 82 -5.52 15.91 1.93
N ARG A 83 -5.29 16.00 0.61
CA ARG A 83 -6.04 15.25 -0.40
C ARG A 83 -5.66 13.77 -0.44
N PHE A 84 -4.48 13.41 0.05
CA PHE A 84 -4.03 12.02 0.02
C PHE A 84 -5.02 11.11 0.76
N PRO A 85 -5.48 10.01 0.14
CA PRO A 85 -6.49 9.13 0.71
C PRO A 85 -6.04 8.55 2.05
N LYS A 86 -6.92 8.66 3.05
CA LYS A 86 -6.69 8.13 4.43
C LYS A 86 -7.03 6.66 4.57
N PHE A 87 -7.76 6.11 3.60
CA PHE A 87 -8.21 4.72 3.56
C PHE A 87 -7.94 4.14 2.18
N ASN A 88 -7.95 2.82 2.07
CA ASN A 88 -7.76 2.14 0.79
C ASN A 88 -8.89 2.50 -0.18
N ASP A 89 -8.58 3.26 -1.24
CA ASP A 89 -9.49 3.66 -2.30
C ASP A 89 -8.99 3.05 -3.62
N THR A 90 -9.74 2.07 -4.13
CA THR A 90 -9.37 1.34 -5.34
C THR A 90 -9.43 2.18 -6.62
N THR A 91 -9.94 3.41 -6.55
CA THR A 91 -10.01 4.34 -7.68
C THR A 91 -8.81 5.28 -7.76
N VAL A 92 -7.98 5.33 -6.71
CA VAL A 92 -6.84 6.23 -6.62
C VAL A 92 -5.55 5.50 -6.94
N ASP A 93 -4.74 6.11 -7.81
CA ASP A 93 -3.37 5.70 -8.02
C ASP A 93 -2.48 6.26 -6.90
N PHE A 94 -2.33 5.47 -5.84
CA PHE A 94 -1.49 5.82 -4.68
C PHE A 94 -0.04 6.10 -5.06
N GLU A 95 0.52 5.35 -6.02
CA GLU A 95 1.92 5.48 -6.41
C GLU A 95 2.16 6.83 -7.08
N SER A 96 1.27 7.22 -8.00
CA SER A 96 1.32 8.53 -8.67
C SER A 96 1.18 9.69 -7.68
N GLU A 97 0.23 9.63 -6.75
CA GLU A 97 0.06 10.71 -5.75
C GLU A 97 1.26 10.79 -4.78
N ILE A 98 1.82 9.66 -4.34
CA ILE A 98 3.06 9.66 -3.53
C ILE A 98 4.23 10.26 -4.31
N LEU A 99 4.42 9.91 -5.57
CA LEU A 99 5.50 10.46 -6.40
C LEU A 99 5.36 11.97 -6.59
N LYS A 100 4.15 12.46 -6.77
CA LYS A 100 3.83 13.89 -6.85
C LYS A 100 4.16 14.62 -5.55
N ILE A 101 3.74 14.06 -4.40
CA ILE A 101 4.06 14.62 -3.06
C ILE A 101 5.58 14.67 -2.84
N ARG A 102 6.29 13.58 -3.16
CA ARG A 102 7.77 13.52 -3.13
C ARG A 102 8.42 14.61 -3.98
N GLY A 103 7.86 14.88 -5.17
CA GLY A 103 8.32 15.94 -6.05
C GLY A 103 8.16 17.33 -5.44
N GLN A 104 6.98 17.61 -4.88
CA GLN A 104 6.68 18.87 -4.18
C GLN A 104 7.59 19.05 -2.96
N PHE A 105 7.81 18.00 -2.16
CA PHE A 105 8.70 18.04 -1.01
C PHE A 105 10.16 18.33 -1.40
N ARG A 106 10.67 17.67 -2.45
CA ARG A 106 12.01 17.96 -2.99
C ARG A 106 12.16 19.41 -3.41
N LYS A 107 11.14 19.98 -4.05
CA LYS A 107 11.10 21.41 -4.42
C LYS A 107 11.16 22.32 -3.18
N VAL A 108 10.38 22.02 -2.15
CA VAL A 108 10.39 22.75 -0.87
C VAL A 108 11.78 22.70 -0.23
N CYS A 109 12.41 21.52 -0.19
CA CYS A 109 13.76 21.36 0.35
C CYS A 109 14.80 22.21 -0.39
N ALA A 110 14.74 22.22 -1.73
CA ALA A 110 15.64 23.02 -2.56
C ALA A 110 15.48 24.53 -2.30
N LEU A 111 14.24 25.01 -2.17
CA LEU A 111 13.96 26.42 -1.88
C LEU A 111 14.45 26.83 -0.48
N LEU A 112 14.22 25.98 0.52
CA LEU A 112 14.63 26.23 1.90
C LEU A 112 16.13 25.98 2.14
N LYS A 113 16.87 25.47 1.14
CA LYS A 113 18.24 24.95 1.30
C LYS A 113 18.33 23.95 2.47
N PHE A 114 17.24 23.23 2.71
CA PHE A 114 17.12 22.25 3.77
C PHE A 114 17.56 20.89 3.23
N LYS A 115 18.52 20.27 3.92
CA LYS A 115 18.89 18.88 3.63
C LYS A 115 17.95 17.97 4.43
N SER A 116 17.06 17.29 3.72
CA SER A 116 16.20 16.29 4.35
C SER A 116 17.05 15.14 4.91
N ASN A 117 16.81 14.80 6.17
CA ASN A 117 17.40 13.62 6.81
C ASN A 117 16.47 12.41 6.74
N PHE A 118 15.34 12.52 6.03
CA PHE A 118 14.45 11.39 5.82
C PHE A 118 15.15 10.35 4.95
N SER A 119 15.64 9.30 5.59
CA SER A 119 16.07 8.08 4.92
C SER A 119 14.83 7.24 4.73
N THR A 120 14.41 7.02 3.48
CA THR A 120 13.45 5.96 3.17
C THR A 120 14.09 4.67 3.69
N THR A 121 13.51 4.07 4.73
CA THR A 121 13.98 2.78 5.24
C THR A 121 13.61 1.73 4.19
N SER A 122 14.42 1.64 3.13
CA SER A 122 14.38 0.54 2.16
C SER A 122 15.08 -0.71 2.72
N GLU A 123 15.59 -0.65 3.95
CA GLU A 123 16.27 -1.74 4.65
C GLU A 123 15.33 -2.40 5.66
N LEU A 124 14.24 -2.99 5.16
CA LEU A 124 13.65 -4.15 5.82
C LEU A 124 13.58 -5.24 4.77
N SER A 125 14.68 -5.98 4.66
CA SER A 125 14.67 -7.26 3.95
C SER A 125 13.71 -8.20 4.66
N PHE A 126 12.69 -8.67 3.94
CA PHE A 126 11.94 -9.86 4.32
C PHE A 126 12.59 -11.07 3.66
#